data_AF-A0A970MUZ0-F1
#
_entry.id   AF-A0A970MUZ0-F1
#
_cell.length_a   1.000
_cell.length_b   1.000
_cell.length_c   1.000
_cell.angle_alpha   90.00
_cell.angle_beta   90.00
_cell.angle_gamma   90.00
#
_symmetry.space_group_name_H-M   'P 1'
#
loop_
_entity.id
_entity.type
_entity.pdbx_description
1 polymer ?
#
loop_
_entity_poly.entity_id
_entity_poly.type
_entity_poly.pdbx_seq_one_letter_code
_entity_poly.pdbx_strand_id
1 'polypeptide(L)'
;MSETSLKRSKEFLEVADQFKLGVLVTEASHPVTAELSRTARQSIADALRLLFEVDKDVIDKYREWSASDSPRRVADTIRDAISAGGNIFFTGCGSTGRLSIQLASIWRDFWQKRRAGGHADPEDFENRAFSVMAGGDFALIKAVEGFEDFTQFGGKQIGDLGVSQGDVVFAITEGGETSFVIGTAWKGLERGAKVYFVYNNPDDILCEHVQRSREVIEEPRIEKINLTTGPMAITGSTRMQATTIQLCVMLTVLEMALRDIIGDSALKSDVVPAQFMASLEEMYATLLSGPLCDSLAKLVELEESVYRADHKNNYFANLIGVDVLTDTTERSPTFCTPPFRKFDDVSAAESWAFLYLPYEKTEDAWNWILKKQPSCVEWTEEEVRELVGDTKLAATFEVVKRISREELMRFKIGRDGLKNRPLGVGDSAVAILLEAEADSITAPDGFFRRRLEEAKSAGARTGMVYIGSKDGVAEIEDYVKGWNPDIAAVFAEAPQTDFLLDGVTRAGAKMLLNAHSTCTMVRLGRVLGNVMIWLVASNLKLIDRSTRYICNLTGLDYVAANELLFEVVEYVEPRMKADKKYPPIVGTSVMRARYNLSNEEAEAKLMEELG
;
A
#
# COMPACT_ATOMS: atom_id res chain seq x y z
N MET A 1 33.11 -6.78 -18.09
CA MET A 1 32.10 -5.83 -18.59
C MET A 1 32.15 -5.72 -20.11
N SER A 2 30.98 -5.76 -20.77
CA SER A 2 30.83 -5.63 -22.22
C SER A 2 30.81 -4.15 -22.65
N GLU A 3 31.00 -3.88 -23.95
CA GLU A 3 30.81 -2.51 -24.49
C GLU A 3 29.37 -2.01 -24.32
N THR A 4 28.38 -2.91 -24.41
CA THR A 4 26.95 -2.58 -24.29
C THR A 4 26.57 -2.13 -22.89
N SER A 5 27.00 -2.88 -21.86
CA SER A 5 26.73 -2.54 -20.45
C SER A 5 27.40 -1.24 -20.05
N LEU A 6 28.67 -1.03 -20.46
CA LEU A 6 29.39 0.23 -20.23
C LEU A 6 28.69 1.42 -20.89
N LYS A 7 28.20 1.24 -22.13
CA LYS A 7 27.47 2.30 -22.84
C LYS A 7 26.18 2.69 -22.11
N ARG A 8 25.36 1.71 -21.70
CA ARG A 8 24.10 1.96 -20.96
C ARG A 8 24.36 2.68 -19.63
N SER A 9 25.42 2.29 -18.92
CA SER A 9 25.85 2.97 -17.69
C SER A 9 26.21 4.43 -17.94
N LYS A 10 27.04 4.71 -18.96
CA LYS A 10 27.40 6.08 -19.33
C LYS A 10 26.19 6.94 -19.70
N GLU A 11 25.30 6.42 -20.54
CA GLU A 11 24.06 7.12 -20.94
C GLU A 11 23.19 7.48 -19.72
N PHE A 12 23.07 6.56 -18.74
CA PHE A 12 22.36 6.87 -17.51
C PHE A 12 23.09 7.91 -16.66
N LEU A 13 24.40 7.77 -16.47
CA LEU A 13 25.20 8.68 -15.65
C LEU A 13 25.18 10.13 -16.17
N GLU A 14 25.03 10.34 -17.47
CA GLU A 14 24.86 11.66 -18.09
C GLU A 14 23.59 12.38 -17.65
N VAL A 15 22.53 11.64 -17.29
CA VAL A 15 21.22 12.20 -16.87
C VAL A 15 20.89 11.94 -15.41
N ALA A 16 21.72 11.17 -14.69
CA ALA A 16 21.42 10.66 -13.35
C ALA A 16 21.10 11.76 -12.34
N ASP A 17 21.73 12.94 -12.44
CA ASP A 17 21.51 14.05 -11.50
C ASP A 17 20.06 14.56 -11.50
N GLN A 18 19.30 14.33 -12.57
CA GLN A 18 17.87 14.67 -12.65
C GLN A 18 16.96 13.68 -11.89
N PHE A 19 17.50 12.52 -11.50
CA PHE A 19 16.74 11.41 -10.92
C PHE A 19 17.35 10.87 -9.61
N LYS A 20 18.41 11.52 -9.09
CA LYS A 20 19.02 11.22 -7.79
C LYS A 20 18.12 11.70 -6.64
N LEU A 21 17.11 10.88 -6.33
CA LEU A 21 16.21 11.11 -5.19
C LEU A 21 16.78 10.54 -3.88
N GLY A 22 18.00 10.01 -3.88
CA GLY A 22 18.63 9.41 -2.70
C GLY A 22 18.87 10.36 -1.53
N VAL A 23 18.77 11.67 -1.75
CA VAL A 23 18.82 12.70 -0.68
C VAL A 23 17.52 12.77 0.12
N LEU A 24 16.41 12.25 -0.42
CA LEU A 24 15.12 12.24 0.26
C LEU A 24 15.16 11.28 1.45
N VAL A 25 14.58 11.71 2.57
CA VAL A 25 14.48 10.90 3.80
C VAL A 25 13.72 9.61 3.54
N THR A 26 12.67 9.63 2.71
CA THR A 26 11.91 8.44 2.31
C THR A 26 12.72 7.40 1.51
N GLU A 27 13.86 7.80 0.93
CA GLU A 27 14.77 6.92 0.19
C GLU A 27 15.99 6.47 1.03
N ALA A 28 16.12 6.98 2.26
CA ALA A 28 17.20 6.63 3.18
C ALA A 28 16.93 5.28 3.87
N SER A 29 18.00 4.68 4.39
CA SER A 29 17.93 3.44 5.17
C SER A 29 17.63 3.74 6.64
N HIS A 30 16.70 2.99 7.24
CA HIS A 30 16.38 3.14 8.65
C HIS A 30 17.37 2.37 9.54
N PRO A 31 17.96 2.99 10.58
CA PRO A 31 19.01 2.36 11.39
C PRO A 31 18.50 1.15 12.21
N VAL A 32 17.28 1.18 12.74
CA VAL A 32 16.70 0.08 13.55
C VAL A 32 16.61 -1.22 12.76
N THR A 33 16.32 -1.15 11.46
CA THR A 33 16.12 -2.32 10.61
C THR A 33 17.33 -2.63 9.73
N ALA A 34 18.47 -1.97 9.90
CA ALA A 34 19.65 -2.18 9.05
C ALA A 34 20.04 -3.67 8.93
N GLU A 35 19.86 -4.44 10.01
CA GLU A 35 20.15 -5.87 10.10
C GLU A 35 18.89 -6.77 10.04
N LEU A 36 17.79 -6.26 9.49
CA LEU A 36 16.48 -6.94 9.52
C LEU A 36 16.53 -8.34 8.90
N SER A 37 17.12 -8.50 7.71
CA SER A 37 17.20 -9.82 7.07
C SER A 37 18.00 -10.83 7.89
N ARG A 38 19.05 -10.41 8.61
CA ARG A 38 19.82 -11.28 9.50
C ARG A 38 18.99 -11.64 10.73
N THR A 39 18.29 -10.67 11.30
CA THR A 39 17.40 -10.89 12.46
C THR A 39 16.29 -11.88 12.12
N ALA A 40 15.63 -11.71 10.98
CA ALA A 40 14.56 -12.60 10.52
C ALA A 40 15.03 -14.05 10.29
N ARG A 41 16.32 -14.26 9.95
CA ARG A 41 16.90 -15.61 9.87
C ARG A 41 17.03 -16.27 11.24
N GLN A 42 17.28 -15.48 12.29
CA GLN A 42 17.49 -15.96 13.65
C GLN A 42 16.18 -16.08 14.44
N SER A 43 15.29 -15.10 14.29
CA SER A 43 14.03 -14.98 15.02
C SER A 43 13.04 -14.12 14.22
N ILE A 44 11.96 -14.73 13.73
CA ILE A 44 10.89 -14.02 13.01
C ILE A 44 10.19 -13.03 13.94
N ALA A 45 9.94 -13.42 15.20
CA ALA A 45 9.31 -12.55 16.19
C ALA A 45 10.14 -11.29 16.46
N ASP A 46 11.47 -11.39 16.57
CA ASP A 46 12.33 -10.21 16.76
C ASP A 46 12.38 -9.33 15.50
N ALA A 47 12.34 -9.92 14.31
CA ALA A 47 12.24 -9.14 13.08
C ALA A 47 10.92 -8.37 12.98
N LEU A 48 9.80 -8.99 13.39
CA LEU A 48 8.51 -8.31 13.51
C LEU A 48 8.56 -7.17 14.52
N ARG A 49 9.19 -7.37 15.68
CA ARG A 49 9.41 -6.31 16.68
C ARG A 49 10.20 -5.14 16.10
N LEU A 50 11.26 -5.39 15.32
CA LEU A 50 12.00 -4.32 14.65
C LEU A 50 11.13 -3.53 13.65
N LEU A 51 10.24 -4.21 12.91
CA LEU A 51 9.32 -3.53 11.98
C LEU A 51 8.34 -2.63 12.73
N PHE A 52 7.75 -3.10 13.84
CA PHE A 52 6.90 -2.29 14.69
C PHE A 52 7.67 -1.21 15.46
N GLU A 53 8.93 -1.43 15.82
CA GLU A 53 9.75 -0.40 16.46
C GLU A 53 9.91 0.84 15.56
N VAL A 54 10.04 0.66 14.24
CA VAL A 54 10.04 1.78 13.28
C VAL A 54 8.68 2.47 13.19
N ASP A 55 7.56 1.76 13.41
CA ASP A 55 6.24 2.40 13.45
C ASP A 55 6.09 3.40 14.60
N LYS A 56 7.01 3.42 15.58
CA LYS A 56 7.11 4.51 16.56
C LYS A 56 7.24 5.89 15.90
N ASP A 57 7.90 5.98 14.75
CA ASP A 57 8.03 7.23 14.00
C ASP A 57 6.66 7.78 13.54
N VAL A 58 5.71 6.88 13.24
CA VAL A 58 4.31 7.25 12.95
C VAL A 58 3.64 7.82 14.20
N ILE A 59 3.83 7.15 15.35
CA ILE A 59 3.26 7.58 16.63
C ILE A 59 3.80 8.97 17.01
N ASP A 60 5.11 9.18 16.89
CA ASP A 60 5.76 10.43 17.24
C ASP A 60 5.33 11.57 16.31
N LYS A 61 5.25 11.32 15.00
CA LYS A 61 4.78 12.32 14.04
C LYS A 61 3.30 12.64 14.22
N TYR A 62 2.47 11.64 14.51
CA TYR A 62 1.05 11.86 14.81
C TYR A 62 0.88 12.69 16.09
N ARG A 63 1.66 12.42 17.14
CA ARG A 63 1.64 13.21 18.38
C ARG A 63 1.98 14.68 18.16
N GLU A 64 3.02 14.93 17.36
CA GLU A 64 3.42 16.30 16.97
C GLU A 64 2.29 17.00 16.20
N TRP A 65 1.74 16.34 15.17
CA TRP A 65 0.71 16.93 14.32
C TRP A 65 -0.62 17.14 15.05
N SER A 66 -1.06 16.17 15.84
CA SER A 66 -2.35 16.21 16.58
C SER A 66 -2.39 17.29 17.67
N ALA A 67 -1.22 17.71 18.18
CA ALA A 67 -1.11 18.80 19.14
C ALA A 67 -1.02 20.20 18.50
N SER A 68 -0.93 20.28 17.17
CA SER A 68 -0.91 21.55 16.43
C SER A 68 -2.32 22.09 16.17
N ASP A 69 -2.43 23.29 15.58
CA ASP A 69 -3.72 23.83 15.12
C ASP A 69 -4.20 23.18 13.79
N SER A 70 -3.35 22.38 13.13
CA SER A 70 -3.65 21.78 11.83
C SER A 70 -4.94 20.93 11.81
N PRO A 71 -5.20 20.03 12.78
CA PRO A 71 -6.39 19.17 12.75
C PRO A 71 -7.70 19.97 12.68
N ARG A 72 -7.86 20.98 13.56
CA ARG A 72 -9.06 21.82 13.62
C ARG A 72 -9.25 22.63 12.34
N ARG A 73 -8.19 23.29 11.84
CA ARG A 73 -8.27 24.09 10.59
C ARG A 73 -8.68 23.24 9.38
N VAL A 74 -8.10 22.05 9.25
CA VAL A 74 -8.41 21.15 8.13
C VAL A 74 -9.84 20.61 8.27
N ALA A 75 -10.25 20.17 9.46
CA ALA A 75 -11.60 19.71 9.73
C ALA A 75 -12.66 20.79 9.48
N ASP A 76 -12.39 22.04 9.87
CA ASP A 76 -13.25 23.20 9.57
C ASP A 76 -13.42 23.40 8.07
N THR A 77 -12.32 23.32 7.31
CA THR A 77 -12.37 23.44 5.85
C THR A 77 -13.24 22.35 5.22
N ILE A 78 -13.08 21.10 5.67
CA ILE A 78 -13.88 19.98 5.20
C ILE A 78 -15.35 20.21 5.51
N ARG A 79 -15.69 20.52 6.77
CA ARG A 79 -17.06 20.79 7.21
C ARG A 79 -17.68 21.89 6.36
N ASP A 80 -17.01 23.03 6.25
CA ASP A 80 -17.55 24.22 5.58
C ASP A 80 -17.78 23.95 4.09
N ALA A 81 -16.86 23.24 3.43
CA ALA A 81 -17.01 22.85 2.03
C ALA A 81 -18.21 21.90 1.85
N ILE A 82 -18.30 20.84 2.66
CA ILE A 82 -19.40 19.87 2.58
C ILE A 82 -20.75 20.53 2.87
N SER A 83 -20.85 21.35 3.92
CA SER A 83 -22.08 22.07 4.28
C SER A 83 -22.48 23.12 3.24
N ALA A 84 -21.54 23.63 2.45
CA ALA A 84 -21.81 24.51 1.30
C ALA A 84 -22.16 23.73 0.02
N GLY A 85 -22.21 22.40 0.07
CA GLY A 85 -22.50 21.53 -1.08
C GLY A 85 -21.30 21.28 -1.99
N GLY A 86 -20.08 21.54 -1.53
CA GLY A 86 -18.82 21.18 -2.19
C GLY A 86 -18.44 19.71 -1.96
N ASN A 87 -17.32 19.30 -2.57
CA ASN A 87 -16.79 17.95 -2.58
C ASN A 87 -15.37 17.89 -2.02
N ILE A 88 -14.96 16.70 -1.59
CA ILE A 88 -13.62 16.36 -1.14
C ILE A 88 -12.99 15.42 -2.16
N PHE A 89 -11.79 15.74 -2.61
CA PHE A 89 -10.99 14.90 -3.51
C PHE A 89 -9.73 14.44 -2.78
N PHE A 90 -9.55 13.13 -2.64
CA PHE A 90 -8.29 12.52 -2.23
C PHE A 90 -7.56 12.06 -3.48
N THR A 91 -6.31 12.46 -3.67
CA THR A 91 -5.54 12.09 -4.86
C THR A 91 -4.25 11.38 -4.47
N GLY A 92 -3.76 10.49 -5.34
CA GLY A 92 -2.55 9.74 -5.06
C GLY A 92 -2.12 8.82 -6.19
N CYS A 93 -0.94 8.23 -6.04
CA CYS A 93 -0.44 7.16 -6.89
C CYS A 93 0.12 6.00 -6.06
N GLY A 94 0.11 4.77 -6.59
CA GLY A 94 0.65 3.62 -5.86
C GLY A 94 -0.04 3.47 -4.50
N SER A 95 0.72 3.54 -3.41
CA SER A 95 0.19 3.36 -2.06
C SER A 95 -0.71 4.51 -1.63
N THR A 96 -0.33 5.77 -1.93
CA THR A 96 -1.21 6.95 -1.71
C THR A 96 -2.46 6.92 -2.60
N GLY A 97 -2.36 6.36 -3.81
CA GLY A 97 -3.50 6.15 -4.70
C GLY A 97 -4.52 5.18 -4.08
N ARG A 98 -4.04 4.04 -3.56
CA ARG A 98 -4.88 3.06 -2.85
C ARG A 98 -5.44 3.63 -1.54
N LEU A 99 -4.64 4.42 -0.82
CA LEU A 99 -5.11 5.19 0.34
C LEU A 99 -6.25 6.14 -0.04
N SER A 100 -6.16 6.84 -1.17
CA SER A 100 -7.23 7.75 -1.61
C SER A 100 -8.56 7.03 -1.83
N ILE A 101 -8.53 5.82 -2.42
CA ILE A 101 -9.71 4.97 -2.60
C ILE A 101 -10.22 4.47 -1.24
N GLN A 102 -9.32 4.05 -0.35
CA GLN A 102 -9.66 3.61 0.99
C GLN A 102 -10.38 4.72 1.78
N LEU A 103 -9.87 5.95 1.75
CA LEU A 103 -10.50 7.10 2.42
C LEU A 103 -11.90 7.41 1.87
N ALA A 104 -12.05 7.41 0.54
CA ALA A 104 -13.36 7.61 -0.09
C ALA A 104 -14.35 6.47 0.25
N SER A 105 -13.87 5.22 0.25
CA SER A 105 -14.68 4.05 0.64
C SER A 105 -15.14 4.14 2.10
N ILE A 106 -14.25 4.50 3.02
CA ILE A 106 -14.57 4.67 4.46
C ILE A 106 -15.63 5.75 4.67
N TRP A 107 -15.48 6.91 4.00
CA TRP A 107 -16.49 7.97 4.05
C TRP A 107 -17.87 7.48 3.61
N ARG A 108 -17.94 6.78 2.47
CA ARG A 108 -19.21 6.26 1.93
C ARG A 108 -19.81 5.17 2.81
N ASP A 109 -18.98 4.28 3.34
CA ASP A 109 -19.42 3.21 4.25
C ASP A 109 -20.12 3.78 5.49
N PHE A 110 -19.60 4.85 6.07
CA PHE A 110 -20.24 5.54 7.19
C PHE A 110 -21.66 6.01 6.83
N TRP A 111 -21.83 6.74 5.73
CA TRP A 111 -23.15 7.25 5.31
C TRP A 111 -24.12 6.13 4.93
N GLN A 112 -23.64 5.06 4.30
CA GLN A 112 -24.45 3.89 3.97
C GLN A 112 -24.94 3.16 5.24
N LYS A 113 -24.05 2.94 6.23
CA LYS A 113 -24.41 2.35 7.52
C LYS A 113 -25.37 3.22 8.31
N ARG A 114 -25.15 4.53 8.34
CA ARG A 114 -26.03 5.51 9.00
C ARG A 114 -27.45 5.46 8.42
N ARG A 115 -27.57 5.46 7.09
CA ARG A 115 -28.86 5.31 6.38
C ARG A 115 -29.52 3.97 6.66
N ALA A 116 -28.77 2.88 6.63
CA ALA A 116 -29.27 1.54 6.98
C ALA A 116 -29.76 1.47 8.43
N GLY A 117 -29.16 2.24 9.33
CA GLY A 117 -29.59 2.44 10.72
C GLY A 117 -30.81 3.33 10.90
N GLY A 118 -31.47 3.77 9.82
CA GLY A 118 -32.73 4.54 9.88
C GLY A 118 -32.57 6.05 10.08
N HIS A 119 -31.35 6.58 10.00
CA HIS A 119 -31.13 8.02 10.04
C HIS A 119 -31.44 8.63 8.66
N ALA A 120 -32.30 9.65 8.63
CA ALA A 120 -32.59 10.41 7.43
C ALA A 120 -31.63 11.60 7.34
N ASP A 121 -30.75 11.59 6.34
CA ASP A 121 -29.89 12.72 6.04
C ASP A 121 -30.52 13.46 4.83
N PRO A 122 -30.90 14.74 4.97
CA PRO A 122 -31.58 15.49 3.91
C PRO A 122 -30.68 15.82 2.71
N GLU A 123 -29.36 15.70 2.89
CA GLU A 123 -28.35 15.96 1.87
C GLU A 123 -27.63 14.68 1.45
N ASP A 124 -27.14 14.68 0.21
CA ASP A 124 -26.38 13.55 -0.35
C ASP A 124 -24.90 13.61 0.05
N PHE A 125 -24.62 13.48 1.36
CA PHE A 125 -23.25 13.51 1.87
C PHE A 125 -22.41 12.30 1.44
N GLU A 126 -23.04 11.16 1.17
CA GLU A 126 -22.36 9.95 0.67
C GLU A 126 -21.56 10.26 -0.61
N ASN A 127 -22.16 11.01 -1.54
CA ASN A 127 -21.57 11.32 -2.85
C ASN A 127 -20.74 12.61 -2.88
N ARG A 128 -20.11 12.97 -1.76
CA ARG A 128 -19.24 14.17 -1.67
C ARG A 128 -17.76 13.87 -1.52
N ALA A 129 -17.35 12.61 -1.40
CA ALA A 129 -15.94 12.23 -1.32
C ALA A 129 -15.53 11.38 -2.53
N PHE A 130 -14.43 11.77 -3.17
CA PHE A 130 -13.93 11.17 -4.41
C PHE A 130 -12.46 10.81 -4.28
N SER A 131 -12.07 9.70 -4.93
CA SER A 131 -10.68 9.29 -5.07
C SER A 131 -10.17 9.56 -6.49
N VAL A 132 -8.96 10.10 -6.61
CA VAL A 132 -8.27 10.34 -7.88
C VAL A 132 -6.96 9.57 -7.88
N MET A 133 -7.06 8.30 -8.27
CA MET A 133 -5.92 7.39 -8.38
C MET A 133 -5.38 7.36 -9.81
N ALA A 134 -4.06 7.44 -9.97
CA ALA A 134 -3.41 7.18 -11.25
C ALA A 134 -3.77 5.78 -11.75
N GLY A 135 -4.47 5.69 -12.88
CA GLY A 135 -4.99 4.42 -13.43
C GLY A 135 -6.40 4.03 -12.96
N GLY A 136 -7.06 4.87 -12.15
CA GLY A 136 -8.43 4.66 -11.68
C GLY A 136 -8.57 3.45 -10.75
N ASP A 137 -9.80 2.97 -10.56
CA ASP A 137 -10.08 1.85 -9.63
C ASP A 137 -9.37 0.54 -10.03
N PHE A 138 -8.98 0.38 -11.31
CA PHE A 138 -8.15 -0.75 -11.76
C PHE A 138 -6.85 -0.87 -10.96
N ALA A 139 -6.28 0.27 -10.57
CA ALA A 139 -4.99 0.29 -9.91
C ALA A 139 -5.01 -0.26 -8.47
N LEU A 140 -6.19 -0.54 -7.91
CA LEU A 140 -6.33 -1.37 -6.70
C LEU A 140 -5.75 -2.78 -6.87
N ILE A 141 -5.79 -3.34 -8.09
CA ILE A 141 -5.33 -4.71 -8.39
C ILE A 141 -3.88 -4.73 -8.87
N LYS A 142 -3.46 -3.72 -9.62
CA LYS A 142 -2.13 -3.68 -10.24
C LYS A 142 -1.68 -2.26 -10.48
N ALA A 143 -0.43 -1.93 -10.12
CA ALA A 143 0.13 -0.63 -10.46
C ALA A 143 0.15 -0.41 -11.98
N VAL A 144 -0.18 0.81 -12.41
CA VAL A 144 -0.19 1.20 -13.82
C VAL A 144 1.08 2.00 -14.10
N GLU A 145 2.13 1.30 -14.54
CA GLU A 145 3.45 1.92 -14.77
C GLU A 145 3.38 3.07 -15.78
N GLY A 146 4.09 4.16 -15.50
CA GLY A 146 4.19 5.33 -16.37
C GLY A 146 3.01 6.31 -16.30
N PHE A 147 1.87 5.95 -15.71
CA PHE A 147 0.76 6.91 -15.51
C PHE A 147 1.11 8.00 -14.49
N GLU A 148 1.94 7.67 -13.51
CA GLU A 148 2.29 8.54 -12.39
C GLU A 148 3.23 9.69 -12.77
N ASP A 149 3.91 9.56 -13.91
CA ASP A 149 4.97 10.46 -14.36
C ASP A 149 4.42 11.74 -15.02
N PHE A 150 3.13 11.80 -15.35
CA PHE A 150 2.51 12.89 -16.09
C PHE A 150 1.60 13.77 -15.22
N THR A 151 1.94 15.06 -15.09
CA THR A 151 1.08 16.06 -14.43
C THR A 151 -0.27 16.23 -15.16
N GLN A 152 -0.27 16.16 -16.49
CA GLN A 152 -1.46 16.31 -17.32
C GLN A 152 -2.52 15.24 -17.03
N PHE A 153 -2.09 14.01 -16.71
CA PHE A 153 -3.01 12.91 -16.40
C PHE A 153 -3.73 13.16 -15.07
N GLY A 154 -3.00 13.62 -14.05
CA GLY A 154 -3.60 14.02 -12.77
C GLY A 154 -4.61 15.15 -12.96
N GLY A 155 -4.21 16.20 -13.67
CA GLY A 155 -5.09 17.33 -13.98
C GLY A 155 -6.33 16.92 -14.79
N LYS A 156 -6.20 15.97 -15.72
CA LYS A 156 -7.36 15.43 -16.44
C LYS A 156 -8.27 14.62 -15.51
N GLN A 157 -7.76 13.64 -14.77
CA GLN A 157 -8.61 12.76 -13.95
C GLN A 157 -9.42 13.54 -12.90
N ILE A 158 -8.79 14.49 -12.20
CA ILE A 158 -9.55 15.32 -11.24
C ILE A 158 -10.51 16.30 -11.95
N GLY A 159 -10.14 16.77 -13.14
CA GLY A 159 -10.99 17.62 -13.97
C GLY A 159 -12.24 16.89 -14.49
N ASP A 160 -12.10 15.63 -14.91
CA ASP A 160 -13.19 14.77 -15.39
C ASP A 160 -14.21 14.49 -14.27
N LEU A 161 -13.78 14.50 -13.01
CA LEU A 161 -14.66 14.41 -11.84
C LEU A 161 -15.34 15.73 -11.45
N GLY A 162 -15.04 16.81 -12.16
CA GLY A 162 -15.73 18.09 -12.01
C GLY A 162 -15.26 18.96 -10.85
N VAL A 163 -13.99 18.86 -10.44
CA VAL A 163 -13.43 19.75 -9.39
C VAL A 163 -13.67 21.23 -9.73
N SER A 164 -14.09 21.98 -8.74
CA SER A 164 -14.67 23.32 -8.87
C SER A 164 -14.42 24.18 -7.64
N GLN A 165 -14.88 25.43 -7.69
CA GLN A 165 -14.80 26.36 -6.57
C GLN A 165 -15.67 25.87 -5.41
N GLY A 166 -15.14 25.93 -4.20
CA GLY A 166 -15.81 25.45 -2.98
C GLY A 166 -15.50 24.00 -2.63
N ASP A 167 -14.79 23.28 -3.51
CA ASP A 167 -14.27 21.95 -3.22
C ASP A 167 -12.97 21.99 -2.42
N VAL A 168 -12.60 20.84 -1.84
CA VAL A 168 -11.33 20.61 -1.15
C VAL A 168 -10.56 19.49 -1.84
N VAL A 169 -9.29 19.74 -2.17
CA VAL A 169 -8.39 18.76 -2.78
C VAL A 169 -7.26 18.44 -1.81
N PHE A 170 -7.17 17.18 -1.40
CA PHE A 170 -6.01 16.61 -0.73
C PHE A 170 -5.14 15.92 -1.78
N ALA A 171 -4.08 16.59 -2.20
CA ALA A 171 -3.06 16.05 -3.07
C ALA A 171 -2.04 15.27 -2.24
N ILE A 172 -2.21 13.95 -2.14
CA ILE A 172 -1.47 13.08 -1.22
C ILE A 172 -0.40 12.31 -2.00
N THR A 173 0.86 12.47 -1.60
CA THR A 173 2.04 11.82 -2.21
C THR A 173 2.97 11.37 -1.11
N GLU A 174 3.64 10.21 -1.23
CA GLU A 174 4.51 9.76 -0.16
C GLU A 174 5.77 10.65 -0.08
N GLY A 175 6.49 10.78 -1.19
CA GLY A 175 7.77 11.47 -1.21
C GLY A 175 7.67 12.99 -1.48
N GLY A 176 6.51 13.51 -1.90
CA GLY A 176 6.37 14.94 -2.23
C GLY A 176 6.74 15.28 -3.67
N GLU A 177 7.13 14.30 -4.49
CA GLU A 177 7.64 14.51 -5.85
C GLU A 177 6.76 13.92 -6.95
N THR A 178 5.65 13.24 -6.67
CA THR A 178 4.87 12.53 -7.69
C THR A 178 4.19 13.49 -8.68
N SER A 179 4.58 13.44 -9.96
CA SER A 179 4.07 14.33 -11.02
C SER A 179 2.55 14.31 -11.15
N PHE A 180 1.93 13.13 -11.15
CA PHE A 180 0.47 12.99 -11.22
C PHE A 180 -0.24 13.76 -10.10
N VAL A 181 0.22 13.60 -8.86
CA VAL A 181 -0.37 14.25 -7.68
C VAL A 181 -0.19 15.76 -7.74
N ILE A 182 1.00 16.23 -8.14
CA ILE A 182 1.27 17.65 -8.38
C ILE A 182 0.32 18.21 -9.45
N GLY A 183 0.05 17.46 -10.51
CA GLY A 183 -0.94 17.82 -11.52
C GLY A 183 -2.35 18.01 -10.96
N THR A 184 -2.77 17.16 -10.02
CA THR A 184 -4.07 17.33 -9.34
C THR A 184 -4.11 18.57 -8.46
N ALA A 185 -3.02 18.88 -7.76
CA ALA A 185 -2.92 20.09 -6.93
C ALA A 185 -3.07 21.36 -7.79
N TRP A 186 -2.34 21.44 -8.91
CA TRP A 186 -2.45 22.56 -9.83
C TRP A 186 -3.84 22.70 -10.44
N LYS A 187 -4.47 21.58 -10.83
CA LYS A 187 -5.82 21.62 -11.38
C LYS A 187 -6.86 22.05 -10.36
N GLY A 188 -6.77 21.57 -9.12
CA GLY A 188 -7.63 22.03 -8.02
C GLY A 188 -7.52 23.54 -7.82
N LEU A 189 -6.30 24.06 -7.80
CA LEU A 189 -6.05 25.49 -7.66
C LEU A 189 -6.57 26.30 -8.86
N GLU A 190 -6.35 25.82 -10.10
CA GLU A 190 -6.89 26.42 -11.33
C GLU A 190 -8.42 26.54 -11.29
N ARG A 191 -9.11 25.55 -10.71
CA ARG A 191 -10.57 25.51 -10.59
C ARG A 191 -11.12 26.23 -9.36
N GLY A 192 -10.25 26.79 -8.52
CA GLY A 192 -10.66 27.56 -7.33
C GLY A 192 -10.99 26.71 -6.11
N ALA A 193 -10.61 25.44 -6.08
CA ALA A 193 -10.71 24.59 -4.90
C ALA A 193 -9.67 24.96 -3.85
N LYS A 194 -9.94 24.68 -2.57
CA LYS A 194 -8.92 24.74 -1.52
C LYS A 194 -8.02 23.50 -1.64
N VAL A 195 -6.72 23.71 -1.79
CA VAL A 195 -5.75 22.63 -2.00
C VAL A 195 -4.87 22.44 -0.78
N TYR A 196 -4.75 21.18 -0.34
CA TYR A 196 -3.79 20.70 0.62
C TYR A 196 -2.78 19.76 -0.06
N PHE A 197 -1.49 20.00 0.13
CA PHE A 197 -0.42 19.12 -0.33
C PHE A 197 0.14 18.32 0.85
N VAL A 198 -0.03 16.99 0.81
CA VAL A 198 0.29 16.07 1.91
C VAL A 198 1.48 15.18 1.51
N TYR A 199 2.58 15.21 2.28
CA TYR A 199 3.84 14.54 1.92
C TYR A 199 4.73 14.21 3.13
N ASN A 200 5.74 13.35 2.95
CA ASN A 200 6.55 12.79 4.04
C ASN A 200 8.08 13.04 3.92
N ASN A 201 8.49 14.14 3.29
CA ASN A 201 9.88 14.60 3.29
C ASN A 201 10.01 16.02 3.86
N PRO A 202 11.17 16.39 4.45
CA PRO A 202 11.41 17.75 4.92
C PRO A 202 11.27 18.79 3.80
N ASP A 203 10.70 19.94 4.15
CA ASP A 203 10.45 21.05 3.20
C ASP A 203 11.75 21.54 2.56
N ASP A 204 12.79 21.74 3.36
CA ASP A 204 14.09 22.24 2.93
C ASP A 204 14.75 21.31 1.91
N ILE A 205 14.74 20.00 2.17
CA ILE A 205 15.28 18.99 1.27
C ILE A 205 14.51 18.94 -0.07
N LEU A 206 13.17 18.91 -0.02
CA LEU A 206 12.36 18.89 -1.24
C LEU A 206 12.51 20.17 -2.05
N CYS A 207 12.45 21.32 -1.38
CA CYS A 207 12.63 22.60 -2.04
C CYS A 207 14.03 22.66 -2.67
N GLU A 208 15.10 22.34 -1.95
CA GLU A 208 16.46 22.43 -2.50
C GLU A 208 16.66 21.54 -3.73
N HIS A 209 16.20 20.29 -3.70
CA HIS A 209 16.62 19.29 -4.68
C HIS A 209 15.57 18.95 -5.75
N VAL A 210 14.28 19.25 -5.54
CA VAL A 210 13.21 18.85 -6.45
C VAL A 210 12.37 20.07 -6.87
N GLN A 211 12.67 20.61 -8.06
CA GLN A 211 12.02 21.83 -8.57
C GLN A 211 10.49 21.76 -8.54
N ARG A 212 9.89 20.69 -9.08
CA ARG A 212 8.42 20.54 -9.12
C ARG A 212 7.77 20.48 -7.74
N SER A 213 8.51 19.99 -6.74
CA SER A 213 8.06 19.98 -5.33
C SER A 213 8.16 21.37 -4.74
N ARG A 214 9.29 22.08 -4.97
CA ARG A 214 9.47 23.48 -4.57
C ARG A 214 8.33 24.37 -5.05
N GLU A 215 7.98 24.27 -6.33
CA GLU A 215 6.93 25.09 -6.95
C GLU A 215 5.57 24.93 -6.25
N VAL A 216 5.21 23.72 -5.83
CA VAL A 216 3.95 23.45 -5.11
C VAL A 216 4.04 23.85 -3.64
N ILE A 217 5.18 23.60 -3.00
CA ILE A 217 5.42 23.89 -1.57
C ILE A 217 5.53 25.40 -1.30
N GLU A 218 6.06 26.17 -2.25
CA GLU A 218 6.21 27.63 -2.13
C GLU A 218 4.98 28.41 -2.64
N GLU A 219 4.01 27.75 -3.27
CA GLU A 219 2.77 28.38 -3.71
C GLU A 219 1.86 28.73 -2.51
N PRO A 220 1.68 30.02 -2.15
CA PRO A 220 1.00 30.41 -0.91
C PRO A 220 -0.49 30.04 -0.85
N ARG A 221 -1.11 29.72 -2.00
CA ARG A 221 -2.51 29.28 -2.07
C ARG A 221 -2.68 27.80 -1.77
N ILE A 222 -1.61 27.01 -1.82
CA ILE A 222 -1.60 25.59 -1.47
C ILE A 222 -1.14 25.45 -0.02
N GLU A 223 -1.98 24.83 0.83
CA GLU A 223 -1.62 24.60 2.23
C GLU A 223 -0.88 23.27 2.39
N LYS A 224 0.16 23.24 3.20
CA LYS A 224 1.03 22.07 3.35
C LYS A 224 0.66 21.26 4.58
N ILE A 225 0.69 19.95 4.45
CA ILE A 225 0.62 19.01 5.57
C ILE A 225 1.86 18.12 5.47
N ASN A 226 2.96 18.55 6.09
CA ASN A 226 4.19 17.79 6.15
C ASN A 226 4.13 16.73 7.27
N LEU A 227 4.14 15.47 6.87
CA LEU A 227 4.03 14.28 7.70
C LEU A 227 5.33 13.45 7.68
N THR A 228 6.49 14.11 7.58
CA THR A 228 7.79 13.42 7.64
C THR A 228 7.92 12.61 8.93
N THR A 229 7.94 11.28 8.80
CA THR A 229 8.14 10.34 9.91
C THR A 229 9.62 10.01 10.10
N GLY A 230 10.39 9.96 9.00
CA GLY A 230 11.74 9.41 8.98
C GLY A 230 11.90 8.40 7.84
N PRO A 231 13.05 7.70 7.76
CA PRO A 231 13.27 6.63 6.79
C PRO A 231 12.29 5.47 6.98
N MET A 232 11.99 4.73 5.91
CA MET A 232 11.06 3.60 5.98
C MET A 232 11.76 2.34 6.54
N ALA A 233 11.00 1.47 7.22
CA ALA A 233 11.52 0.22 7.78
C ALA A 233 12.18 -0.69 6.73
N ILE A 234 11.64 -0.70 5.51
CA ILE A 234 12.32 -1.15 4.29
C ILE A 234 12.65 0.08 3.47
N THR A 235 13.93 0.28 3.15
CA THR A 235 14.42 1.44 2.40
C THR A 235 13.57 1.67 1.14
N GLY A 236 13.00 2.87 0.98
CA GLY A 236 12.16 3.23 -0.16
C GLY A 236 10.75 2.62 -0.20
N SER A 237 10.33 1.83 0.81
CA SER A 237 9.00 1.22 0.86
C SER A 237 7.98 2.13 1.57
N THR A 238 7.53 3.14 0.85
CA THR A 238 6.64 4.19 1.38
C THR A 238 5.22 3.70 1.73
N ARG A 239 4.81 2.50 1.27
CA ARG A 239 3.59 1.81 1.72
C ARG A 239 3.51 1.56 3.23
N MET A 240 4.65 1.65 3.92
CA MET A 240 4.80 1.46 5.35
C MET A 240 4.50 2.78 6.09
N GLN A 241 5.47 3.34 6.80
CA GLN A 241 5.28 4.45 7.74
C GLN A 241 4.62 5.67 7.08
N ALA A 242 5.07 6.06 5.88
CA ALA A 242 4.57 7.26 5.19
C ALA A 242 3.05 7.22 4.92
N THR A 243 2.53 6.13 4.35
CA THR A 243 1.08 6.01 4.15
C THR A 243 0.29 5.72 5.42
N THR A 244 0.91 5.12 6.45
CA THR A 244 0.24 4.91 7.74
C THR A 244 -0.02 6.23 8.47
N ILE A 245 0.96 7.16 8.52
CA ILE A 245 0.74 8.48 9.11
C ILE A 245 -0.31 9.28 8.32
N GLN A 246 -0.29 9.20 6.98
CA GLN A 246 -1.29 9.84 6.14
C GLN A 246 -2.70 9.30 6.42
N LEU A 247 -2.86 7.99 6.57
CA LEU A 247 -4.14 7.38 6.97
C LEU A 247 -4.63 7.91 8.32
N CYS A 248 -3.76 7.94 9.34
CA CYS A 248 -4.11 8.42 10.67
C CYS A 248 -4.59 9.89 10.64
N VAL A 249 -3.82 10.75 9.98
CA VAL A 249 -4.12 12.17 9.83
C VAL A 249 -5.43 12.40 9.08
N MET A 250 -5.61 11.72 7.94
CA MET A 250 -6.80 11.92 7.13
C MET A 250 -8.06 11.40 7.79
N LEU A 251 -8.01 10.24 8.44
CA LEU A 251 -9.17 9.73 9.19
C LEU A 251 -9.50 10.61 10.40
N THR A 252 -8.49 11.20 11.05
CA THR A 252 -8.72 12.14 12.16
C THR A 252 -9.51 13.36 11.71
N VAL A 253 -9.10 14.03 10.62
CA VAL A 253 -9.80 15.24 10.17
C VAL A 253 -11.18 14.95 9.56
N LEU A 254 -11.35 13.77 8.94
CA LEU A 254 -12.66 13.33 8.46
C LEU A 254 -13.61 13.01 9.61
N GLU A 255 -13.13 12.32 10.65
CA GLU A 255 -13.88 12.03 11.87
C GLU A 255 -14.35 13.33 12.54
N MET A 256 -13.45 14.32 12.70
CA MET A 256 -13.78 15.63 13.26
C MET A 256 -14.86 16.34 12.43
N ALA A 257 -14.70 16.38 11.11
CA ALA A 257 -15.65 17.04 10.22
C ALA A 257 -17.02 16.35 10.23
N LEU A 258 -17.06 15.02 10.19
CA LEU A 258 -18.30 14.24 10.27
C LEU A 258 -19.07 14.52 11.55
N ARG A 259 -18.37 14.56 12.69
CA ARG A 259 -18.99 14.88 13.98
C ARG A 259 -19.63 16.26 14.00
N ASP A 260 -18.95 17.25 13.42
CA ASP A 260 -19.50 18.60 13.31
C ASP A 260 -20.70 18.65 12.34
N ILE A 261 -20.67 17.88 11.25
CA ILE A 261 -21.75 17.82 10.25
C ILE A 261 -23.00 17.16 10.85
N ILE A 262 -22.86 16.01 11.51
CA ILE A 262 -24.00 15.26 12.06
C ILE A 262 -24.50 15.82 13.40
N GLY A 263 -23.67 16.61 14.09
CA GLY A 263 -23.98 17.20 15.39
C GLY A 263 -24.06 16.19 16.54
N ASP A 264 -23.33 15.08 16.47
CA ASP A 264 -23.35 14.03 17.50
C ASP A 264 -22.70 14.48 18.81
N SER A 265 -23.31 14.05 19.93
CA SER A 265 -22.95 14.42 21.29
C SER A 265 -22.10 13.37 22.02
N ALA A 266 -21.95 12.15 21.49
CA ALA A 266 -21.20 11.08 22.14
C ALA A 266 -19.72 11.45 22.35
N LEU A 267 -19.10 12.03 21.32
CA LEU A 267 -17.74 12.55 21.39
C LEU A 267 -17.63 13.85 20.59
N LYS A 268 -17.10 14.90 21.22
CA LYS A 268 -16.88 16.21 20.60
C LYS A 268 -15.72 16.15 19.61
N SER A 269 -15.84 16.83 18.47
CA SER A 269 -14.79 16.88 17.44
C SER A 269 -13.44 17.37 17.97
N ASP A 270 -13.41 18.37 18.85
CA ASP A 270 -12.15 18.95 19.36
C ASP A 270 -11.30 17.98 20.20
N VAL A 271 -11.89 16.92 20.77
CA VAL A 271 -11.14 15.92 21.55
C VAL A 271 -10.70 14.73 20.72
N VAL A 272 -11.15 14.62 19.47
CA VAL A 272 -10.82 13.50 18.57
C VAL A 272 -9.31 13.31 18.41
N PRO A 273 -8.47 14.33 18.15
CA PRO A 273 -7.03 14.12 17.98
C PRO A 273 -6.36 13.54 19.23
N ALA A 274 -6.75 14.02 20.41
CA ALA A 274 -6.17 13.57 21.68
C ALA A 274 -6.60 12.13 22.01
N GLN A 275 -7.86 11.77 21.76
CA GLN A 275 -8.32 10.39 21.96
C GLN A 275 -7.75 9.44 20.92
N PHE A 276 -7.63 9.88 19.66
CA PHE A 276 -7.06 9.06 18.61
C PHE A 276 -5.59 8.75 18.93
N MET A 277 -4.83 9.74 19.42
CA MET A 277 -3.47 9.54 19.92
C MET A 277 -3.43 8.48 21.04
N ALA A 278 -4.25 8.62 22.07
CA ALA A 278 -4.26 7.68 23.20
C ALA A 278 -4.58 6.24 22.76
N SER A 279 -5.59 6.08 21.90
CA SER A 279 -5.96 4.77 21.36
C SER A 279 -4.92 4.23 20.37
N LEU A 280 -4.27 5.09 19.57
CA LEU A 280 -3.18 4.70 18.69
C LEU A 280 -1.96 4.19 19.48
N GLU A 281 -1.65 4.80 20.62
CA GLU A 281 -0.61 4.31 21.56
C GLU A 281 -0.95 2.94 22.15
N GLU A 282 -2.21 2.71 22.52
CA GLU A 282 -2.67 1.40 23.00
C GLU A 282 -2.57 0.33 21.91
N MET A 283 -3.07 0.62 20.70
CA MET A 283 -2.96 -0.28 19.55
C MET A 283 -1.49 -0.58 19.21
N TYR A 284 -0.63 0.45 19.23
CA TYR A 284 0.80 0.30 19.02
C TYR A 284 1.46 -0.61 20.07
N ALA A 285 1.09 -0.47 21.34
CA ALA A 285 1.57 -1.34 22.40
C ALA A 285 1.15 -2.81 22.21
N THR A 286 -0.08 -3.06 21.73
CA THR A 286 -0.52 -4.41 21.33
C THR A 286 0.38 -4.96 20.21
N LEU A 287 0.64 -4.16 19.18
CA LEU A 287 1.47 -4.57 18.03
C LEU A 287 2.90 -4.94 18.43
N LEU A 288 3.48 -4.20 19.36
CA LEU A 288 4.83 -4.44 19.87
C LEU A 288 4.90 -5.60 20.87
N SER A 289 3.76 -6.13 21.32
CA SER A 289 3.72 -7.13 22.39
C SER A 289 4.37 -8.45 21.98
N GLY A 290 5.02 -9.10 22.95
CA GLY A 290 5.62 -10.42 22.78
C GLY A 290 4.65 -11.46 22.21
N PRO A 291 3.47 -11.67 22.85
CA PRO A 291 2.47 -12.62 22.38
C PRO A 291 1.98 -12.39 20.96
N LEU A 292 1.74 -11.13 20.56
CA LEU A 292 1.33 -10.84 19.19
C LEU A 292 2.44 -11.18 18.21
N CYS A 293 3.67 -10.72 18.45
CA CYS A 293 4.81 -11.01 17.57
C CYS A 293 5.07 -12.52 17.42
N ASP A 294 4.92 -13.29 18.50
CA ASP A 294 5.11 -14.74 18.48
C ASP A 294 4.00 -15.46 17.68
N SER A 295 2.74 -15.03 17.81
CA SER A 295 1.63 -15.57 17.02
C SER A 295 1.73 -15.18 15.54
N LEU A 296 2.09 -13.92 15.25
CA LEU A 296 2.28 -13.41 13.90
C LEU A 296 3.48 -14.08 13.22
N ALA A 297 4.53 -14.43 13.96
CA ALA A 297 5.65 -15.21 13.45
C ALA A 297 5.21 -16.57 12.88
N LYS A 298 4.27 -17.27 13.54
CA LYS A 298 3.71 -18.53 13.03
C LYS A 298 2.95 -18.34 11.72
N LEU A 299 2.24 -17.22 11.56
CA LEU A 299 1.55 -16.90 10.32
C LEU A 299 2.55 -16.57 9.20
N VAL A 300 3.63 -15.85 9.52
CA VAL A 300 4.76 -15.61 8.59
C VAL A 300 5.39 -16.94 8.16
N GLU A 301 5.67 -17.86 9.08
CA GLU A 301 6.22 -19.19 8.77
C GLU A 301 5.28 -20.01 7.87
N LEU A 302 3.97 -19.95 8.14
CA LEU A 302 2.95 -20.58 7.30
C LEU A 302 3.03 -20.03 5.88
N GLU A 303 2.95 -18.70 5.69
CA GLU A 303 2.93 -18.12 4.34
C GLU A 303 4.29 -18.26 3.62
N GLU A 304 5.41 -18.11 4.34
CA GLU A 304 6.76 -18.36 3.82
C GLU A 304 6.87 -19.77 3.25
N SER A 305 6.50 -20.78 4.05
CA SER A 305 6.64 -22.18 3.64
C SER A 305 5.69 -22.58 2.52
N VAL A 306 4.53 -21.92 2.38
CA VAL A 306 3.65 -22.06 1.21
C VAL A 306 4.38 -21.56 -0.04
N TYR A 307 4.93 -20.34 0.00
CA TYR A 307 5.58 -19.75 -1.17
C TYR A 307 6.89 -20.43 -1.56
N ARG A 308 7.69 -20.91 -0.58
CA ARG A 308 8.91 -21.69 -0.87
C ARG A 308 8.62 -23.00 -1.60
N ALA A 309 7.45 -23.57 -1.36
CA ALA A 309 7.02 -24.81 -1.99
C ALA A 309 6.26 -24.58 -3.32
N ASP A 310 6.31 -23.36 -3.88
CA ASP A 310 5.62 -22.96 -5.12
C ASP A 310 4.09 -23.13 -5.04
N HIS A 311 3.56 -22.99 -3.83
CA HIS A 311 2.13 -22.98 -3.52
C HIS A 311 1.63 -21.57 -3.27
N LYS A 312 0.31 -21.46 -3.04
CA LYS A 312 -0.38 -20.17 -3.04
C LYS A 312 -1.31 -19.99 -1.85
N ASN A 313 -1.57 -18.73 -1.49
CA ASN A 313 -2.44 -18.35 -0.39
C ASN A 313 -3.74 -17.70 -0.89
N ASN A 314 -4.90 -18.08 -0.35
CA ASN A 314 -6.17 -17.36 -0.51
C ASN A 314 -6.45 -16.57 0.77
N TYR A 315 -6.59 -15.25 0.65
CA TYR A 315 -7.10 -14.39 1.71
C TYR A 315 -8.61 -14.29 1.64
N PHE A 316 -9.25 -14.29 2.80
CA PHE A 316 -10.67 -14.03 2.97
C PHE A 316 -10.86 -12.84 3.91
N ALA A 317 -11.51 -11.78 3.44
CA ALA A 317 -11.83 -10.61 4.25
C ALA A 317 -13.15 -9.98 3.78
N ASN A 318 -13.74 -9.09 4.58
CA ASN A 318 -14.97 -8.41 4.20
C ASN A 318 -15.01 -6.93 4.64
N LEU A 319 -15.15 -6.59 5.93
CA LEU A 319 -15.19 -5.18 6.36
C LEU A 319 -13.88 -4.42 6.08
N ILE A 320 -12.76 -5.11 6.18
CA ILE A 320 -11.40 -4.59 5.90
C ILE A 320 -10.85 -5.11 4.56
N GLY A 321 -11.73 -5.50 3.64
CA GLY A 321 -11.32 -6.04 2.34
C GLY A 321 -10.44 -5.07 1.54
N VAL A 322 -10.71 -3.76 1.61
CA VAL A 322 -9.88 -2.74 0.96
C VAL A 322 -8.48 -2.65 1.58
N ASP A 323 -8.37 -2.80 2.91
CA ASP A 323 -7.14 -2.78 3.68
C ASP A 323 -6.25 -4.01 3.34
N VAL A 324 -6.85 -5.19 3.19
CA VAL A 324 -6.16 -6.41 2.75
C VAL A 324 -5.74 -6.32 1.29
N LEU A 325 -6.60 -5.75 0.43
CA LEU A 325 -6.29 -5.60 -0.99
C LEU A 325 -5.11 -4.64 -1.21
N THR A 326 -5.06 -3.53 -0.46
CA THR A 326 -3.93 -2.59 -0.58
C THR A 326 -2.59 -3.23 -0.17
N ASP A 327 -2.54 -4.01 0.91
CA ASP A 327 -1.31 -4.74 1.27
C ASP A 327 -0.93 -5.76 0.19
N THR A 328 -1.86 -6.64 -0.20
CA THR A 328 -1.56 -7.74 -1.12
C THR A 328 -1.13 -7.25 -2.50
N THR A 329 -1.71 -6.15 -3.00
CA THR A 329 -1.32 -5.56 -4.27
C THR A 329 0.07 -4.92 -4.22
N GLU A 330 0.43 -4.27 -3.11
CA GLU A 330 1.74 -3.59 -2.96
C GLU A 330 2.92 -4.54 -2.81
N ARG A 331 2.68 -5.83 -2.56
CA ARG A 331 3.75 -6.84 -2.54
C ARG A 331 4.43 -6.97 -3.91
N SER A 332 3.67 -6.82 -5.00
CA SER A 332 4.20 -6.99 -6.36
C SER A 332 5.23 -5.93 -6.75
N PRO A 333 4.94 -4.61 -6.70
CA PRO A 333 5.94 -3.60 -7.04
C PRO A 333 7.08 -3.52 -6.01
N THR A 334 6.84 -3.88 -4.74
CA THR A 334 7.85 -3.80 -3.67
C THR A 334 8.85 -4.95 -3.75
N PHE A 335 8.35 -6.19 -3.85
CA PHE A 335 9.17 -7.39 -3.72
C PHE A 335 9.30 -8.19 -5.02
N CYS A 336 8.74 -7.68 -6.13
CA CYS A 336 8.70 -8.34 -7.43
C CYS A 336 8.03 -9.72 -7.36
N THR A 337 6.90 -9.81 -6.65
CA THR A 337 6.03 -11.00 -6.67
C THR A 337 5.09 -10.95 -7.87
N PRO A 338 4.61 -12.11 -8.36
CA PRO A 338 3.56 -12.13 -9.38
C PRO A 338 2.35 -11.28 -8.94
N PRO A 339 1.86 -10.36 -9.79
CA PRO A 339 0.68 -9.56 -9.46
C PRO A 339 -0.58 -10.42 -9.46
N PHE A 340 -1.71 -9.82 -9.10
CA PHE A 340 -3.02 -10.44 -9.29
C PHE A 340 -3.20 -10.83 -10.77
N ARG A 341 -3.72 -12.04 -10.99
CA ARG A 341 -3.91 -12.66 -12.30
C ARG A 341 -5.39 -12.65 -12.67
N LYS A 342 -5.67 -12.36 -13.94
CA LYS A 342 -7.01 -12.46 -14.51
C LYS A 342 -7.43 -13.92 -14.58
N PHE A 343 -8.72 -14.21 -14.39
CA PHE A 343 -9.19 -15.61 -14.34
C PHE A 343 -8.96 -16.39 -15.65
N ASP A 344 -8.87 -15.68 -16.77
CA ASP A 344 -8.75 -16.21 -18.13
C ASP A 344 -7.35 -16.03 -18.75
N ASP A 345 -6.39 -15.48 -17.99
CA ASP A 345 -4.99 -15.36 -18.43
C ASP A 345 -4.20 -16.58 -17.97
N VAL A 346 -4.13 -17.57 -18.84
CA VAL A 346 -3.35 -18.81 -18.62
C VAL A 346 -1.85 -18.63 -18.83
N SER A 347 -1.41 -17.50 -19.38
CA SER A 347 0.01 -17.23 -19.67
C SER A 347 0.73 -16.51 -18.55
N ALA A 348 0.01 -15.70 -17.76
CA ALA A 348 0.58 -15.00 -16.63
C ALA A 348 0.91 -15.95 -15.46
N ALA A 349 2.03 -15.65 -14.79
CA ALA A 349 2.43 -16.30 -13.54
C ALA A 349 1.29 -16.28 -12.51
N GLU A 350 1.12 -17.38 -11.78
CA GLU A 350 0.10 -17.48 -10.75
C GLU A 350 0.39 -16.51 -9.60
N SER A 351 -0.63 -15.73 -9.21
CA SER A 351 -0.54 -14.83 -8.06
C SER A 351 -0.27 -15.63 -6.80
N TRP A 352 0.71 -15.21 -6.01
CA TRP A 352 1.03 -15.87 -4.73
C TRP A 352 -0.07 -15.68 -3.69
N ALA A 353 -0.68 -14.49 -3.66
CA ALA A 353 -1.83 -14.16 -2.83
C ALA A 353 -3.02 -13.72 -3.70
N PHE A 354 -4.24 -14.01 -3.27
CA PHE A 354 -5.47 -13.50 -3.88
C PHE A 354 -6.55 -13.28 -2.82
N LEU A 355 -7.37 -12.23 -2.96
CA LEU A 355 -8.42 -11.89 -2.01
C LEU A 355 -9.81 -12.33 -2.51
N TYR A 356 -10.60 -12.93 -1.62
CA TYR A 356 -11.99 -13.29 -1.83
C TYR A 356 -12.92 -12.72 -0.75
N LEU A 357 -14.10 -12.26 -1.18
CA LEU A 357 -15.13 -11.65 -0.35
C LEU A 357 -16.42 -12.50 -0.30
N PRO A 358 -17.32 -12.29 0.69
CA PRO A 358 -18.53 -13.10 0.89
C PRO A 358 -19.65 -12.92 -0.15
N TYR A 359 -19.40 -12.17 -1.23
CA TYR A 359 -20.40 -11.89 -2.26
C TYR A 359 -20.37 -12.94 -3.36
N GLU A 360 -21.55 -13.36 -3.83
CA GLU A 360 -21.66 -14.38 -4.89
C GLU A 360 -20.98 -13.95 -6.19
N LYS A 361 -21.16 -12.67 -6.58
CA LYS A 361 -20.60 -12.12 -7.81
C LYS A 361 -19.47 -11.14 -7.51
N THR A 362 -18.45 -11.18 -8.35
CA THR A 362 -17.33 -10.24 -8.34
C THR A 362 -17.76 -8.78 -8.46
N GLU A 363 -18.83 -8.47 -9.20
CA GLU A 363 -19.35 -7.10 -9.31
C GLU A 363 -19.85 -6.57 -7.96
N ASP A 364 -20.58 -7.39 -7.20
CA ASP A 364 -21.08 -7.03 -5.87
C ASP A 364 -19.93 -6.87 -4.87
N ALA A 365 -18.90 -7.71 -4.96
CA ALA A 365 -17.68 -7.59 -4.15
C ALA A 365 -16.92 -6.28 -4.43
N TRP A 366 -16.81 -5.89 -5.70
CA TRP A 366 -16.21 -4.60 -6.07
C TRP A 366 -17.03 -3.41 -5.59
N ASN A 367 -18.35 -3.47 -5.77
CA ASN A 367 -19.27 -2.45 -5.26
C ASN A 367 -19.17 -2.33 -3.74
N TRP A 368 -18.95 -3.44 -3.03
CA TRP A 368 -18.74 -3.45 -1.61
C TRP A 368 -17.43 -2.80 -1.19
N ILE A 369 -16.30 -3.17 -1.81
CA ILE A 369 -14.98 -2.59 -1.47
C ILE A 369 -14.95 -1.09 -1.72
N LEU A 370 -15.52 -0.63 -2.83
CA LEU A 370 -15.49 0.77 -3.24
C LEU A 370 -16.66 1.58 -2.65
N LYS A 371 -17.69 0.90 -2.14
CA LYS A 371 -18.98 1.49 -1.74
C LYS A 371 -19.66 2.28 -2.87
N LYS A 372 -19.31 1.99 -4.11
CA LYS A 372 -19.84 2.55 -5.36
C LYS A 372 -19.51 1.61 -6.52
N GLN A 373 -20.08 1.86 -7.70
CA GLN A 373 -19.62 1.18 -8.90
C GLN A 373 -18.16 1.53 -9.23
N PRO A 374 -17.36 0.57 -9.72
CA PRO A 374 -16.00 0.83 -10.18
C PRO A 374 -15.96 1.87 -11.30
N SER A 375 -15.04 2.83 -11.16
CA SER A 375 -14.74 3.88 -12.11
C SER A 375 -13.27 3.78 -12.49
N CYS A 376 -13.05 3.16 -13.65
CA CYS A 376 -11.73 3.05 -14.27
C CYS A 376 -11.48 4.21 -15.24
N VAL A 377 -10.26 4.31 -15.77
CA VAL A 377 -9.93 5.30 -16.81
C VAL A 377 -10.53 4.84 -18.15
N GLU A 378 -11.46 5.64 -18.69
CA GLU A 378 -12.16 5.35 -19.96
C GLU A 378 -12.02 6.50 -20.97
N TRP A 379 -10.79 7.00 -21.13
CA TRP A 379 -10.49 8.09 -22.06
C TRP A 379 -10.55 7.65 -23.53
N THR A 380 -11.04 8.54 -24.39
CA THR A 380 -11.06 8.38 -25.84
C THR A 380 -9.66 8.55 -26.44
N GLU A 381 -9.47 8.07 -27.68
CA GLU A 381 -8.20 8.22 -28.38
C GLU A 381 -7.85 9.71 -28.58
N GLU A 382 -8.85 10.53 -28.90
CA GLU A 382 -8.72 11.98 -29.05
C GLU A 382 -8.25 12.64 -27.75
N GLU A 383 -8.86 12.30 -26.62
CA GLU A 383 -8.42 12.81 -25.31
C GLU A 383 -6.98 12.40 -24.98
N VAL A 384 -6.60 11.15 -25.26
CA VAL A 384 -5.21 10.70 -25.05
C VAL A 384 -4.26 11.46 -25.98
N ARG A 385 -4.65 11.69 -27.24
CA ARG A 385 -3.86 12.45 -28.21
C ARG A 385 -3.61 13.88 -27.74
N GLU A 386 -4.61 14.53 -27.15
CA GLU A 386 -4.46 15.87 -26.57
C GLU A 386 -3.49 15.90 -25.38
N LEU A 387 -3.44 14.83 -24.59
CA LEU A 387 -2.57 14.77 -23.41
C LEU A 387 -1.09 14.50 -23.76
N VAL A 388 -0.83 13.55 -24.67
CA VAL A 388 0.53 13.05 -24.91
C VAL A 388 1.08 13.32 -26.31
N GLY A 389 0.26 13.84 -27.22
CA GLY A 389 0.59 14.04 -28.63
C GLY A 389 0.71 12.73 -29.42
N ASP A 390 0.93 12.84 -30.74
CA ASP A 390 0.93 11.68 -31.64
C ASP A 390 2.07 10.68 -31.35
N THR A 391 3.20 11.14 -30.82
CA THR A 391 4.38 10.29 -30.58
C THR A 391 4.13 9.22 -29.51
N LYS A 392 3.38 9.55 -28.45
CA LYS A 392 3.10 8.63 -27.33
C LYS A 392 1.67 8.07 -27.36
N LEU A 393 0.85 8.49 -28.32
CA LEU A 393 -0.57 8.14 -28.42
C LEU A 393 -0.80 6.62 -28.41
N ALA A 394 -0.21 5.90 -29.36
CA ALA A 394 -0.49 4.48 -29.55
C ALA A 394 -0.18 3.65 -28.30
N ALA A 395 0.99 3.88 -27.69
CA ALA A 395 1.40 3.18 -26.47
C ALA A 395 0.50 3.53 -25.27
N THR A 396 0.18 4.82 -25.10
CA THR A 396 -0.64 5.30 -23.97
C THR A 396 -2.08 4.82 -24.08
N PHE A 397 -2.68 4.90 -25.27
CA PHE A 397 -4.06 4.49 -25.49
C PHE A 397 -4.23 2.97 -25.34
N GLU A 398 -3.23 2.18 -25.70
CA GLU A 398 -3.23 0.74 -25.42
C GLU A 398 -3.20 0.45 -23.91
N VAL A 399 -2.47 1.24 -23.11
CA VAL A 399 -2.52 1.11 -21.63
C VAL A 399 -3.91 1.46 -21.11
N VAL A 400 -4.53 2.56 -21.57
CA VAL A 400 -5.90 2.96 -21.18
C VAL A 400 -6.90 1.83 -21.42
N LYS A 401 -6.85 1.16 -22.58
CA LYS A 401 -7.74 0.02 -22.88
C LYS A 401 -7.56 -1.16 -21.91
N ARG A 402 -6.33 -1.39 -21.43
CA ARG A 402 -5.97 -2.51 -20.55
C ARG A 402 -6.32 -2.29 -19.08
N ILE A 403 -6.76 -1.09 -18.72
CA ILE A 403 -7.12 -0.70 -17.35
C ILE A 403 -8.60 -0.31 -17.23
N SER A 404 -9.43 -0.74 -18.19
CA SER A 404 -10.87 -0.45 -18.22
C SER A 404 -11.66 -1.19 -17.12
N ARG A 405 -12.94 -0.85 -16.96
CA ARG A 405 -13.84 -1.58 -16.05
C ARG A 405 -14.02 -3.04 -16.48
N GLU A 406 -14.09 -3.30 -17.78
CA GLU A 406 -14.17 -4.67 -18.32
C GLU A 406 -12.96 -5.49 -17.89
N GLU A 407 -11.76 -4.91 -17.96
CA GLU A 407 -10.53 -5.57 -17.54
C GLU A 407 -10.47 -5.80 -16.03
N LEU A 408 -10.99 -4.87 -15.22
CA LEU A 408 -11.11 -5.05 -13.77
C LEU A 408 -12.02 -6.22 -13.39
N MET A 409 -13.12 -6.45 -14.12
CA MET A 409 -14.07 -7.54 -13.85
C MET A 409 -13.50 -8.94 -14.13
N ARG A 410 -12.32 -9.03 -14.76
CA ARG A 410 -11.57 -10.28 -14.96
C ARG A 410 -10.76 -10.68 -13.71
N PHE A 411 -10.67 -9.83 -12.70
CA PHE A 411 -10.13 -10.17 -11.38
C PHE A 411 -11.28 -10.61 -10.46
N LYS A 412 -11.48 -11.92 -10.40
CA LYS A 412 -12.65 -12.51 -9.74
C LYS A 412 -12.48 -12.59 -8.23
N ILE A 413 -12.85 -11.53 -7.52
CA ILE A 413 -12.73 -11.40 -6.06
C ILE A 413 -14.00 -11.84 -5.28
N GLY A 414 -15.09 -12.15 -6.00
CA GLY A 414 -16.29 -12.77 -5.42
C GLY A 414 -16.17 -14.29 -5.33
N ARG A 415 -17.20 -14.95 -4.78
CA ARG A 415 -17.28 -16.41 -4.69
C ARG A 415 -17.27 -17.09 -6.06
N ASP A 416 -17.77 -16.41 -7.09
CA ASP A 416 -17.67 -16.83 -8.50
C ASP A 416 -16.23 -17.01 -8.99
N GLY A 417 -15.24 -16.44 -8.28
CA GLY A 417 -13.82 -16.60 -8.56
C GLY A 417 -13.15 -17.80 -7.92
N LEU A 418 -13.72 -18.41 -6.88
CA LEU A 418 -13.07 -19.47 -6.09
C LEU A 418 -12.71 -20.69 -6.95
N LYS A 419 -13.59 -21.04 -7.90
CA LYS A 419 -13.37 -22.15 -8.85
C LYS A 419 -12.17 -21.94 -9.77
N ASN A 420 -11.72 -20.70 -9.98
CA ASN A 420 -10.58 -20.38 -10.85
C ASN A 420 -9.25 -20.49 -10.10
N ARG A 421 -9.29 -20.59 -8.76
CA ARG A 421 -8.12 -20.75 -7.90
C ARG A 421 -8.44 -21.71 -6.73
N PRO A 422 -8.76 -22.98 -7.03
CA PRO A 422 -9.04 -23.97 -5.99
C PRO A 422 -7.81 -24.16 -5.11
N LEU A 423 -8.04 -24.42 -3.82
CA LEU A 423 -7.01 -24.77 -2.86
C LEU A 423 -6.80 -26.29 -2.86
N GLY A 424 -5.56 -26.72 -2.68
CA GLY A 424 -5.19 -28.12 -2.49
C GLY A 424 -4.08 -28.31 -1.47
N VAL A 425 -3.51 -29.51 -1.46
CA VAL A 425 -2.36 -29.86 -0.60
C VAL A 425 -1.20 -28.91 -0.87
N GLY A 426 -0.68 -28.29 0.20
CA GLY A 426 0.46 -27.37 0.15
C GLY A 426 0.07 -25.88 0.12
N ASP A 427 -1.14 -25.56 -0.35
CA ASP A 427 -1.69 -24.20 -0.35
C ASP A 427 -2.10 -23.74 1.06
N SER A 428 -2.50 -22.47 1.18
CA SER A 428 -3.11 -21.96 2.40
C SER A 428 -4.34 -21.08 2.19
N ALA A 429 -5.12 -20.95 3.26
CA ALA A 429 -6.24 -20.04 3.41
C ALA A 429 -6.06 -19.21 4.68
N VAL A 430 -6.17 -17.88 4.59
CA VAL A 430 -6.08 -16.97 5.74
C VAL A 430 -7.33 -16.10 5.80
N ALA A 431 -8.07 -16.17 6.90
CA ALA A 431 -9.19 -15.25 7.17
C ALA A 431 -8.71 -14.03 7.97
N ILE A 432 -9.10 -12.83 7.57
CA ILE A 432 -8.80 -11.58 8.27
C ILE A 432 -10.12 -10.88 8.54
N LEU A 433 -10.47 -10.72 9.80
CA LEU A 433 -11.79 -10.26 10.22
C LEU A 433 -11.73 -9.35 11.45
N LEU A 434 -12.71 -8.47 11.54
CA LEU A 434 -12.94 -7.62 12.70
C LEU A 434 -13.92 -8.27 13.68
N GLU A 435 -13.97 -7.76 14.91
CA GLU A 435 -14.92 -8.19 15.95
C GLU A 435 -16.39 -8.16 15.49
N ALA A 436 -16.78 -7.15 14.70
CA ALA A 436 -18.12 -7.06 14.12
C ALA A 436 -18.49 -8.22 13.17
N GLU A 437 -17.53 -9.08 12.82
CA GLU A 437 -17.70 -10.24 11.96
C GLU A 437 -17.42 -11.56 12.69
N ALA A 438 -17.35 -11.54 14.03
CA ALA A 438 -17.16 -12.72 14.88
C ALA A 438 -18.14 -13.86 14.56
N ASP A 439 -19.41 -13.54 14.29
CA ASP A 439 -20.41 -14.54 13.89
C ASP A 439 -20.03 -15.30 12.61
N SER A 440 -19.29 -14.66 11.69
CA SER A 440 -18.85 -15.29 10.43
C SER A 440 -17.77 -16.37 10.64
N ILE A 441 -17.12 -16.40 11.81
CA ILE A 441 -16.19 -17.47 12.21
C ILE A 441 -16.83 -18.46 13.18
N THR A 442 -17.75 -18.04 14.06
CA THR A 442 -18.36 -18.93 15.06
C THR A 442 -19.55 -19.72 14.53
N ALA A 443 -20.39 -19.12 13.67
CA ALA A 443 -21.57 -19.76 13.10
C ALA A 443 -21.18 -20.86 12.09
N PRO A 444 -21.81 -22.05 12.12
CA PRO A 444 -21.52 -23.15 11.18
C PRO A 444 -21.63 -22.79 9.69
N ASP A 445 -22.52 -21.87 9.35
CA ASP A 445 -22.72 -21.35 7.98
C ASP A 445 -22.01 -20.01 7.73
N GLY A 446 -21.24 -19.53 8.70
CA GLY A 446 -20.40 -18.34 8.60
C GLY A 446 -19.44 -18.44 7.40
N PHE A 447 -19.21 -17.32 6.72
CA PHE A 447 -18.41 -17.31 5.50
C PHE A 447 -16.96 -17.71 5.78
N PHE A 448 -16.33 -17.09 6.77
CA PHE A 448 -14.92 -17.36 7.08
C PHE A 448 -14.74 -18.80 7.57
N ARG A 449 -15.63 -19.27 8.45
CA ARG A 449 -15.61 -20.65 8.94
C ARG A 449 -15.67 -21.66 7.80
N ARG A 450 -16.66 -21.54 6.91
CA ARG A 450 -16.82 -22.46 5.76
C ARG A 450 -15.61 -22.46 4.85
N ARG A 451 -15.05 -21.28 4.53
CA ARG A 451 -13.85 -21.19 3.68
C ARG A 451 -12.64 -21.88 4.29
N LEU A 452 -12.45 -21.76 5.61
CA LEU A 452 -11.36 -22.43 6.32
C LEU A 452 -11.59 -23.94 6.45
N GLU A 453 -12.82 -24.40 6.70
CA GLU A 453 -13.16 -25.83 6.74
C GLU A 453 -12.99 -26.49 5.36
N GLU A 454 -13.40 -25.80 4.28
CA GLU A 454 -13.19 -26.25 2.90
C GLU A 454 -11.70 -26.34 2.55
N ALA A 455 -10.91 -25.32 2.92
CA ALA A 455 -9.45 -25.33 2.74
C ALA A 455 -8.79 -26.50 3.48
N LYS A 456 -9.15 -26.71 4.76
CA LYS A 456 -8.66 -27.83 5.56
C LYS A 456 -9.03 -29.18 4.94
N SER A 457 -10.26 -29.31 4.45
CA SER A 457 -10.75 -30.53 3.78
C SER A 457 -10.02 -30.81 2.46
N ALA A 458 -9.55 -29.77 1.77
CA ALA A 458 -8.73 -29.88 0.57
C ALA A 458 -7.23 -30.14 0.85
N GLY A 459 -6.84 -30.21 2.13
CA GLY A 459 -5.44 -30.40 2.56
C GLY A 459 -4.61 -29.11 2.58
N ALA A 460 -5.24 -27.95 2.44
CA ALA A 460 -4.59 -26.65 2.60
C ALA A 460 -4.42 -26.29 4.07
N ARG A 461 -3.41 -25.48 4.37
CA ARG A 461 -3.14 -24.96 5.72
C ARG A 461 -4.03 -23.75 6.01
N THR A 462 -4.40 -23.55 7.27
CA THR A 462 -5.31 -22.47 7.66
C THR A 462 -4.63 -21.49 8.61
N GLY A 463 -4.84 -20.20 8.37
CA GLY A 463 -4.46 -19.11 9.26
C GLY A 463 -5.63 -18.15 9.52
N MET A 464 -5.50 -17.32 10.54
CA MET A 464 -6.49 -16.31 10.87
C MET A 464 -5.84 -15.09 11.53
N VAL A 465 -6.35 -13.90 11.22
CA VAL A 465 -6.07 -12.66 11.96
C VAL A 465 -7.40 -12.08 12.42
N TYR A 466 -7.59 -12.04 13.74
CA TYR A 466 -8.75 -11.43 14.38
C TYR A 466 -8.32 -10.14 15.08
N ILE A 467 -9.03 -9.04 14.80
CA ILE A 467 -8.79 -7.73 15.42
C ILE A 467 -10.06 -7.30 16.14
N GLY A 468 -9.98 -7.09 17.45
CA GLY A 468 -11.16 -6.81 18.26
C GLY A 468 -10.82 -6.36 19.67
N SER A 469 -11.84 -6.02 20.44
CA SER A 469 -11.71 -5.70 21.86
C SER A 469 -11.07 -6.84 22.65
N LYS A 470 -10.53 -6.53 23.82
CA LYS A 470 -9.95 -7.53 24.72
C LYS A 470 -10.91 -8.67 25.05
N ASP A 471 -12.17 -8.36 25.31
CA ASP A 471 -13.19 -9.36 25.63
C ASP A 471 -13.53 -10.20 24.39
N GLY A 472 -13.69 -9.57 23.22
CA GLY A 472 -13.91 -10.27 21.95
C GLY A 472 -12.75 -11.17 21.56
N VAL A 473 -11.51 -10.73 21.78
CA VAL A 473 -10.30 -11.56 21.59
C VAL A 473 -10.34 -12.79 22.49
N ALA A 474 -10.63 -12.62 23.78
CA ALA A 474 -10.69 -13.74 24.72
C ALA A 474 -11.75 -14.77 24.32
N GLU A 475 -12.94 -14.32 23.91
CA GLU A 475 -14.03 -15.18 23.44
C GLU A 475 -13.65 -15.97 22.18
N ILE A 476 -13.15 -15.28 21.16
CA ILE A 476 -12.82 -15.92 19.88
C ILE A 476 -11.59 -16.80 20.01
N GLU A 477 -10.62 -16.44 20.86
CA GLU A 477 -9.47 -17.30 21.13
C GLU A 477 -9.89 -18.62 21.77
N ASP A 478 -10.77 -18.60 22.77
CA ASP A 478 -11.28 -19.83 23.42
C ASP A 478 -12.06 -20.70 22.42
N TYR A 479 -12.94 -20.08 21.62
CA TYR A 479 -13.69 -20.78 20.58
C TYR A 479 -12.75 -21.46 19.56
N VAL A 480 -11.78 -20.72 19.03
CA VAL A 480 -10.87 -21.20 17.98
C VAL A 480 -10.01 -22.34 18.48
N LYS A 481 -9.55 -22.31 19.74
CA LYS A 481 -8.82 -23.41 20.38
C LYS A 481 -9.64 -24.70 20.40
N GLY A 482 -10.95 -24.61 20.64
CA GLY A 482 -11.85 -25.76 20.61
C GLY A 482 -12.20 -26.25 19.20
N TRP A 483 -12.33 -25.33 18.23
CA TRP A 483 -12.77 -25.64 16.86
C TRP A 483 -11.64 -26.09 15.93
N ASN A 484 -10.51 -25.38 15.90
CA ASN A 484 -9.39 -25.67 15.00
C ASN A 484 -8.04 -25.38 15.68
N PRO A 485 -7.55 -26.26 16.56
CA PRO A 485 -6.33 -26.02 17.35
C PRO A 485 -5.05 -25.89 16.50
N ASP A 486 -5.06 -26.37 15.25
CA ASP A 486 -3.91 -26.34 14.33
C ASP A 486 -3.82 -25.04 13.51
N ILE A 487 -4.79 -24.13 13.66
CA ILE A 487 -4.81 -22.87 12.90
C ILE A 487 -3.69 -21.93 13.37
N ALA A 488 -3.00 -21.30 12.42
CA ALA A 488 -2.10 -20.19 12.73
C ALA A 488 -2.95 -18.92 13.00
N ALA A 489 -3.44 -18.76 14.22
CA ALA A 489 -4.25 -17.61 14.62
C ALA A 489 -3.42 -16.50 15.27
N VAL A 490 -3.72 -15.26 14.87
CA VAL A 490 -3.22 -14.01 15.44
C VAL A 490 -4.42 -13.26 16.01
N PHE A 491 -4.32 -12.85 17.27
CA PHE A 491 -5.34 -12.06 17.95
C PHE A 491 -4.75 -10.70 18.33
N ALA A 492 -5.25 -9.63 17.73
CA ALA A 492 -4.82 -8.27 18.00
C ALA A 492 -5.91 -7.54 18.81
N GLU A 493 -5.60 -7.27 20.08
CA GLU A 493 -6.42 -6.40 20.93
C GLU A 493 -6.41 -4.96 20.39
N ALA A 494 -7.55 -4.49 19.93
CA ALA A 494 -7.80 -3.12 19.52
C ALA A 494 -8.54 -2.37 20.63
N PRO A 495 -8.20 -1.09 20.89
CA PRO A 495 -8.92 -0.28 21.85
C PRO A 495 -10.37 -0.08 21.42
N GLN A 496 -11.31 -0.13 22.38
CA GLN A 496 -12.68 0.27 22.11
C GLN A 496 -12.74 1.79 21.98
N THR A 497 -13.29 2.27 20.87
CA THR A 497 -13.40 3.70 20.58
C THR A 497 -14.82 4.04 20.13
N ASP A 498 -15.25 5.27 20.42
CA ASP A 498 -16.49 5.81 19.89
C ASP A 498 -16.32 6.40 18.48
N PHE A 499 -15.18 6.14 17.80
CA PHE A 499 -14.90 6.71 16.48
C PHE A 499 -15.85 6.17 15.41
N LEU A 500 -16.39 7.09 14.60
CA LEU A 500 -17.34 6.77 13.54
C LEU A 500 -16.68 6.04 12.37
N LEU A 501 -15.39 6.32 12.12
CA LEU A 501 -14.62 5.79 10.99
C LEU A 501 -13.68 4.63 11.34
N ASP A 502 -13.65 4.22 12.60
CA ASP A 502 -12.80 3.12 13.11
C ASP A 502 -11.30 3.28 12.75
N GLY A 503 -10.81 4.52 12.79
CA GLY A 503 -9.52 4.86 12.20
C GLY A 503 -8.31 4.24 12.91
N VAL A 504 -8.39 4.02 14.23
CA VAL A 504 -7.31 3.39 15.00
C VAL A 504 -7.18 1.90 14.64
N THR A 505 -8.30 1.17 14.59
CA THR A 505 -8.32 -0.24 14.18
C THR A 505 -7.77 -0.41 12.77
N ARG A 506 -8.14 0.47 11.84
CA ARG A 506 -7.61 0.46 10.46
C ARG A 506 -6.12 0.76 10.38
N ALA A 507 -5.64 1.75 11.14
CA ALA A 507 -4.21 2.04 11.23
C ALA A 507 -3.43 0.84 11.78
N GLY A 508 -3.94 0.21 12.84
CA GLY A 508 -3.34 -0.98 13.43
C GLY A 508 -3.38 -2.20 12.50
N ALA A 509 -4.49 -2.44 11.81
CA ALA A 509 -4.61 -3.49 10.79
C ALA A 509 -3.59 -3.26 9.66
N LYS A 510 -3.42 -2.02 9.20
CA LYS A 510 -2.42 -1.66 8.19
C LYS A 510 -0.99 -1.95 8.67
N MET A 511 -0.63 -1.55 9.89
CA MET A 511 0.69 -1.84 10.48
C MET A 511 0.92 -3.35 10.59
N LEU A 512 -0.06 -4.11 11.09
CA LEU A 512 0.00 -5.57 11.21
C LEU A 512 0.21 -6.25 9.84
N LEU A 513 -0.60 -5.90 8.84
CA LEU A 513 -0.51 -6.49 7.49
C LEU A 513 0.80 -6.13 6.81
N ASN A 514 1.25 -4.87 6.93
CA ASN A 514 2.53 -4.42 6.41
C ASN A 514 3.70 -5.18 7.06
N ALA A 515 3.68 -5.38 8.38
CA ALA A 515 4.72 -6.12 9.09
C ALA A 515 4.72 -7.60 8.71
N HIS A 516 3.55 -8.23 8.67
CA HIS A 516 3.34 -9.61 8.22
C HIS A 516 3.91 -9.83 6.81
N SER A 517 3.41 -9.09 5.82
CA SER A 517 3.79 -9.27 4.43
C SER A 517 5.26 -8.96 4.20
N THR A 518 5.80 -7.93 4.86
CA THR A 518 7.22 -7.58 4.77
C THR A 518 8.09 -8.67 5.36
N CYS A 519 7.78 -9.16 6.57
CA CYS A 519 8.58 -10.19 7.22
C CYS A 519 8.56 -11.50 6.42
N THR A 520 7.42 -11.89 5.85
CA THR A 520 7.33 -13.03 4.91
C THR A 520 8.28 -12.85 3.72
N MET A 521 8.33 -11.66 3.12
CA MET A 521 9.21 -11.39 1.98
C MET A 521 10.69 -11.32 2.36
N VAL A 522 11.01 -10.80 3.55
CA VAL A 522 12.36 -10.84 4.13
C VAL A 522 12.80 -12.29 4.31
N ARG A 523 11.93 -13.15 4.86
CA ARG A 523 12.17 -14.58 5.04
C ARG A 523 12.36 -15.35 3.74
N LEU A 524 11.73 -14.91 2.66
CA LEU A 524 11.89 -15.44 1.30
C LEU A 524 13.13 -14.90 0.57
N GLY A 525 13.99 -14.14 1.26
CA GLY A 525 15.20 -13.60 0.65
C GLY A 525 14.93 -12.48 -0.35
N ARG A 526 13.80 -11.78 -0.24
CA ARG A 526 13.49 -10.61 -1.08
C ARG A 526 14.24 -9.34 -0.63
N VAL A 527 14.81 -9.37 0.56
CA VAL A 527 15.45 -8.24 1.25
C VAL A 527 16.82 -8.66 1.79
N LEU A 528 17.84 -7.81 1.65
CA LEU A 528 19.14 -7.92 2.31
C LEU A 528 19.36 -6.69 3.20
N GLY A 529 19.65 -6.90 4.48
CA GLY A 529 19.52 -5.85 5.50
C GLY A 529 18.06 -5.38 5.56
N ASN A 530 17.81 -4.13 5.22
CA ASN A 530 16.48 -3.55 4.97
C ASN A 530 16.30 -3.03 3.53
N VAL A 531 17.03 -3.60 2.57
CA VAL A 531 17.05 -3.14 1.18
C VAL A 531 16.46 -4.21 0.26
N MET A 532 15.58 -3.79 -0.66
CA MET A 532 14.92 -4.68 -1.64
C MET A 532 15.91 -5.09 -2.73
N ILE A 533 16.29 -6.37 -2.78
CA ILE A 533 17.33 -6.85 -3.71
C ILE A 533 16.79 -7.39 -5.04
N TRP A 534 15.48 -7.64 -5.12
CA TRP A 534 14.79 -8.12 -6.34
C TRP A 534 14.34 -6.99 -7.26
N LEU A 535 14.52 -5.74 -6.84
CA LEU A 535 14.09 -4.57 -7.58
C LEU A 535 14.58 -4.63 -9.03
N VAL A 536 13.63 -4.47 -9.96
CA VAL A 536 13.92 -4.41 -11.39
C VAL A 536 14.12 -2.94 -11.77
N ALA A 537 15.30 -2.62 -12.30
CA ALA A 537 15.66 -1.27 -12.74
C ALA A 537 14.99 -0.92 -14.09
N SER A 538 13.65 -0.83 -14.10
CA SER A 538 12.84 -0.62 -15.32
C SER A 538 12.70 0.83 -15.76
N ASN A 539 13.02 1.79 -14.87
CA ASN A 539 13.01 3.22 -15.16
C ASN A 539 14.18 3.94 -14.47
N LEU A 540 14.39 5.23 -14.79
CA LEU A 540 15.52 6.01 -14.30
C LEU A 540 15.56 6.13 -12.76
N LYS A 541 14.41 6.28 -12.09
CA LYS A 541 14.31 6.29 -10.62
C LYS A 541 14.73 4.95 -10.02
N LEU A 542 14.32 3.83 -10.63
CA LEU A 542 14.68 2.49 -10.15
C LEU A 542 16.14 2.12 -10.47
N ILE A 543 16.74 2.66 -11.53
CA ILE A 543 18.18 2.53 -11.80
C ILE A 543 19.00 3.27 -10.73
N ASP A 544 18.64 4.52 -10.40
CA ASP A 544 19.28 5.27 -9.30
C ASP A 544 19.17 4.50 -7.98
N ARG A 545 17.95 4.07 -7.63
CA ARG A 545 17.70 3.31 -6.40
C ARG A 545 18.51 2.02 -6.33
N SER A 546 18.54 1.24 -7.40
CA SER A 546 19.33 0.00 -7.48
C SER A 546 20.82 0.27 -7.32
N THR A 547 21.32 1.36 -7.93
CA THR A 547 22.72 1.78 -7.82
C THR A 547 23.06 2.14 -6.36
N ARG A 548 22.22 2.94 -5.69
CA ARG A 548 22.40 3.30 -4.27
C ARG A 548 22.35 2.10 -3.35
N TYR A 549 21.50 1.13 -3.64
CA TYR A 549 21.41 -0.12 -2.87
C TYR A 549 22.71 -0.92 -2.95
N ILE A 550 23.29 -1.01 -4.15
CA ILE A 550 24.61 -1.64 -4.33
C ILE A 550 25.68 -0.84 -3.57
N CYS A 551 25.69 0.50 -3.65
CA CYS A 551 26.63 1.34 -2.90
C CYS A 551 26.55 1.05 -1.39
N ASN A 552 25.34 1.12 -0.83
CA ASN A 552 25.09 0.90 0.60
C ASN A 552 25.59 -0.47 1.04
N LEU A 553 25.26 -1.53 0.29
CA LEU A 553 25.56 -2.90 0.68
C LEU A 553 27.02 -3.32 0.42
N THR A 554 27.79 -2.59 -0.38
CA THR A 554 29.13 -3.00 -0.83
C THR A 554 30.24 -2.02 -0.49
N GLY A 555 29.91 -0.75 -0.23
CA GLY A 555 30.88 0.33 -0.09
C GLY A 555 31.49 0.82 -1.41
N LEU A 556 31.02 0.32 -2.56
CA LEU A 556 31.42 0.85 -3.87
C LEU A 556 30.94 2.30 -4.04
N ASP A 557 31.71 3.07 -4.81
CA ASP A 557 31.24 4.37 -5.28
C ASP A 557 30.10 4.23 -6.30
N TYR A 558 29.37 5.32 -6.53
CA TYR A 558 28.16 5.33 -7.36
C TYR A 558 28.42 4.88 -8.80
N VAL A 559 29.56 5.26 -9.39
CA VAL A 559 29.88 4.91 -10.79
C VAL A 559 30.19 3.42 -10.88
N ALA A 560 31.07 2.91 -10.02
CA ALA A 560 31.41 1.49 -9.98
C ALA A 560 30.18 0.61 -9.68
N ALA A 561 29.29 1.05 -8.78
CA ALA A 561 28.04 0.37 -8.49
C ALA A 561 27.09 0.36 -9.70
N ASN A 562 27.01 1.46 -10.46
CA ASN A 562 26.15 1.54 -11.64
C ASN A 562 26.66 0.68 -12.81
N GLU A 563 27.97 0.69 -13.04
CA GLU A 563 28.61 -0.18 -14.02
C GLU A 563 28.35 -1.66 -13.70
N LEU A 564 28.55 -2.04 -12.43
CA LEU A 564 28.24 -3.37 -11.91
C LEU A 564 26.75 -3.73 -12.07
N LEU A 565 25.84 -2.80 -11.79
CA LEU A 565 24.40 -2.99 -12.00
C LEU A 565 24.13 -3.38 -13.46
N PHE A 566 24.63 -2.61 -14.43
CA PHE A 566 24.36 -2.86 -15.84
C PHE A 566 25.02 -4.15 -16.37
N GLU A 567 26.16 -4.55 -15.81
CA GLU A 567 26.78 -5.85 -16.12
C GLU A 567 25.90 -7.02 -15.66
N VAL A 568 25.28 -6.93 -14.48
CA VAL A 568 24.36 -7.96 -13.98
C VAL A 568 23.01 -7.91 -14.71
N VAL A 569 22.52 -6.71 -15.06
CA VAL A 569 21.32 -6.56 -15.91
C VAL A 569 21.51 -7.29 -17.23
N GLU A 570 22.64 -7.12 -17.91
CA GLU A 570 22.93 -7.80 -19.17
C GLU A 570 22.95 -9.34 -19.02
N TYR A 571 23.44 -9.84 -17.89
CA TYR A 571 23.44 -11.26 -17.56
C TYR A 571 22.01 -11.82 -17.33
N VAL A 572 21.13 -11.03 -16.71
CA VAL A 572 19.77 -11.45 -16.31
C VAL A 572 18.72 -11.23 -17.41
N GLU A 573 18.83 -10.17 -18.19
CA GLU A 573 17.83 -9.70 -19.17
C GLU A 573 17.39 -10.79 -20.18
N PRO A 574 18.28 -11.66 -20.72
CA PRO A 574 17.86 -12.74 -21.61
C PRO A 574 16.89 -13.74 -20.97
N ARG A 575 17.03 -14.00 -19.65
CA ARG A 575 16.14 -14.91 -18.91
C ARG A 575 14.79 -14.24 -18.68
N MET A 576 14.78 -12.96 -18.31
CA MET A 576 13.55 -12.17 -18.16
C MET A 576 12.74 -12.13 -19.46
N LYS A 577 13.39 -11.85 -20.60
CA LYS A 577 12.75 -11.83 -21.92
C LYS A 577 12.20 -13.19 -22.36
N ALA A 578 12.79 -14.27 -21.87
CA ALA A 578 12.36 -15.63 -22.14
C ALA A 578 11.39 -16.20 -21.09
N ASP A 579 10.92 -15.37 -20.15
CA ASP A 579 10.07 -15.75 -19.02
C ASP A 579 10.63 -16.94 -18.21
N LYS A 580 11.95 -16.96 -18.04
CA LYS A 580 12.67 -17.96 -17.26
C LYS A 580 12.98 -17.41 -15.87
N LYS A 581 13.09 -18.30 -14.87
CA LYS A 581 13.57 -17.95 -13.53
C LYS A 581 14.90 -17.20 -13.63
N TYR A 582 15.00 -16.09 -12.92
CA TYR A 582 16.17 -15.22 -12.90
C TYR A 582 16.54 -14.84 -11.46
N PRO A 583 17.83 -14.56 -11.19
CA PRO A 583 18.28 -14.14 -9.87
C PRO A 583 17.98 -12.64 -9.63
N PRO A 584 17.93 -12.22 -8.36
CA PRO A 584 17.79 -10.80 -8.02
C PRO A 584 19.01 -10.01 -8.52
N ILE A 585 18.77 -8.96 -9.31
CA ILE A 585 19.82 -8.17 -9.96
C ILE A 585 20.70 -7.49 -8.90
N VAL A 586 20.11 -6.71 -7.98
CA VAL A 586 20.85 -6.00 -6.93
C VAL A 586 21.57 -7.00 -6.01
N GLY A 587 20.91 -8.09 -5.63
CA GLY A 587 21.51 -9.11 -4.77
C GLY A 587 22.73 -9.77 -5.41
N THR A 588 22.63 -10.11 -6.70
CA THR A 588 23.72 -10.72 -7.47
C THR A 588 24.88 -9.73 -7.59
N SER A 589 24.60 -8.45 -7.88
CA SER A 589 25.62 -7.39 -7.87
C SER A 589 26.35 -7.32 -6.52
N VAL A 590 25.63 -7.37 -5.41
CA VAL A 590 26.22 -7.30 -4.06
C VAL A 590 27.13 -8.49 -3.78
N MET A 591 26.71 -9.72 -4.09
CA MET A 591 27.54 -10.91 -3.90
C MET A 591 28.78 -10.85 -4.78
N ARG A 592 28.63 -10.37 -6.01
CA ARG A 592 29.74 -10.22 -6.94
C ARG A 592 30.80 -9.25 -6.41
N ALA A 593 30.38 -8.10 -5.91
CA ALA A 593 31.27 -7.09 -5.34
C ALA A 593 31.95 -7.56 -4.04
N ARG A 594 31.19 -8.15 -3.10
CA ARG A 594 31.70 -8.56 -1.79
C ARG A 594 32.73 -9.68 -1.85
N TYR A 595 32.58 -10.59 -2.81
CA TYR A 595 33.37 -11.82 -2.88
C TYR A 595 34.24 -11.91 -4.15
N ASN A 596 34.23 -10.88 -4.99
CA ASN A 596 35.00 -10.82 -6.24
C ASN A 596 34.74 -12.03 -7.17
N LEU A 597 33.47 -12.30 -7.44
CA LEU A 597 32.98 -13.49 -8.15
C LEU A 597 32.61 -13.21 -9.61
N SER A 598 32.42 -14.26 -10.41
CA SER A 598 31.65 -14.19 -11.66
C SER A 598 30.15 -13.96 -11.38
N ASN A 599 29.36 -13.65 -12.41
CA ASN A 599 27.90 -13.52 -12.25
C ASN A 599 27.26 -14.86 -11.85
N GLU A 600 27.71 -15.98 -12.42
CA GLU A 600 27.24 -17.32 -12.12
C GLU A 600 27.60 -17.75 -10.69
N GLU A 601 28.84 -17.49 -10.26
CA GLU A 601 29.30 -17.77 -8.89
C GLU A 601 28.57 -16.89 -7.86
N ALA A 602 28.35 -15.61 -8.17
CA ALA A 602 27.60 -14.69 -7.32
C ALA A 602 26.13 -15.09 -7.19
N GLU A 603 25.49 -15.52 -8.28
CA GLU A 603 24.13 -16.08 -8.26
C GLU A 603 24.06 -17.33 -7.38
N ALA A 604 24.96 -18.30 -7.59
CA ALA A 604 24.99 -19.52 -6.79
C ALA A 604 25.17 -19.23 -5.30
N LYS A 605 26.11 -18.36 -4.96
CA LYS A 605 26.37 -17.94 -3.57
C LYS A 605 25.18 -17.20 -2.96
N LEU A 606 24.51 -16.35 -3.72
CA LEU A 606 23.33 -15.66 -3.23
C LEU A 606 22.21 -16.65 -2.92
N MET A 607 21.93 -17.58 -3.83
CA MET A 607 20.88 -18.57 -3.63
C MET A 607 21.19 -19.47 -2.43
N GLU A 608 22.46 -19.80 -2.17
CA GLU A 608 22.88 -20.47 -0.94
C GLU A 608 22.57 -19.64 0.32
N GLU A 609 22.84 -18.33 0.30
CA GLU A 609 22.58 -17.44 1.45
C GLU A 609 21.09 -17.15 1.68
N LEU A 610 20.25 -17.22 0.65
CA LEU A 610 18.81 -16.98 0.75
C LEU A 610 18.01 -18.23 1.19
N GLY A 611 18.65 -19.41 1.13
CA GLY A 611 18.00 -20.71 1.31
C GLY A 611 16.89 -20.94 0.29
#